data_AF-A0A9X8VCE2-F1
#
_entry.id   AF-A0A9X8VCE2-F1
#
_cell.length_a   1.000
_cell.length_b   1.000
_cell.length_c   1.000
_cell.angle_alpha   90.00
_cell.angle_beta   90.00
_cell.angle_gamma   90.00
#
_symmetry.space_group_name_H-M   'P 1'
#
loop_
_entity.id
_entity.type
_entity.pdbx_description
1 polymer ?
#
loop_
_entity_poly.entity_id
_entity_poly.type
_entity_poly.pdbx_seq_one_letter_code
_entity_poly.pdbx_strand_id
1 'polypeptide(L)'
;TSRVGVNFWDTLYWGGFDSVNDWANKGYEVVVSNPDYVYMDFPYEVNPDERGYYWGTRFSDERKVFSFAPDNMPQNAETSVDRDGNHFNAKSDKPWPGAYGLSAQLWSETQRTDPQMEYMIFPRALSVAERAWHRAGWEQDYRAGREYKGGE
;
A
#
# COMPACT_ATOMS: atom_id res chain seq x y z
N THR A 1 -10.34 -9.94 -26.27
CA THR A 1 -9.78 -8.57 -26.22
C THR A 1 -8.48 -8.62 -25.43
N SER A 2 -7.45 -7.87 -25.82
CA SER A 2 -6.20 -7.78 -25.06
C SER A 2 -6.43 -7.05 -23.74
N ARG A 3 -5.96 -7.59 -22.63
CA ARG A 3 -6.03 -7.01 -21.28
C ARG A 3 -4.74 -6.26 -20.98
N VAL A 4 -4.80 -5.15 -20.25
CA VAL A 4 -3.62 -4.36 -19.84
C VAL A 4 -3.69 -4.08 -18.34
N GLY A 5 -2.70 -4.57 -17.60
CA GLY A 5 -2.54 -4.29 -16.18
C GLY A 5 -1.58 -3.14 -15.92
N VAL A 6 -1.75 -2.49 -14.76
CA VAL A 6 -0.81 -1.49 -14.24
C VAL A 6 -0.47 -1.80 -12.80
N ASN A 7 0.82 -1.90 -12.49
CA ASN A 7 1.28 -1.87 -11.10
C ASN A 7 1.21 -0.43 -10.61
N PHE A 8 0.19 -0.12 -9.82
CA PHE A 8 -0.05 1.22 -9.31
C PHE A 8 0.81 1.47 -8.06
N TRP A 9 1.75 2.41 -8.15
CA TRP A 9 2.84 2.58 -7.17
C TRP A 9 2.98 4.01 -6.65
N ASP A 10 1.95 4.84 -6.79
CA ASP A 10 1.92 6.13 -6.09
C ASP A 10 1.74 5.89 -4.59
N THR A 11 2.37 6.72 -3.74
CA THR A 11 2.09 6.75 -2.30
C THR A 11 0.74 7.41 -2.02
N LEU A 12 0.02 6.96 -1.00
CA LEU A 12 -1.28 7.53 -0.65
C LEU A 12 -1.18 8.99 -0.21
N TYR A 13 -0.24 9.32 0.66
CA TYR A 13 -0.10 10.68 1.20
C TYR A 13 0.32 11.74 0.16
N TRP A 14 0.68 11.34 -1.07
CA TRP A 14 0.87 12.22 -2.23
C TRP A 14 -0.27 12.13 -3.26
N GLY A 15 -1.46 11.70 -2.85
CA GLY A 15 -2.66 11.69 -3.70
C GLY A 15 -2.92 10.36 -4.41
N GLY A 16 -2.16 9.31 -4.12
CA GLY A 16 -2.37 7.97 -4.69
C GLY A 16 -3.79 7.43 -4.47
N PHE A 17 -4.46 7.84 -3.38
CA PHE A 17 -5.84 7.49 -3.08
C PHE A 17 -6.88 8.06 -4.07
N ASP A 18 -6.51 9.02 -4.91
CA ASP A 18 -7.37 9.64 -5.93
C ASP A 18 -6.87 9.40 -7.36
N SER A 19 -5.55 9.32 -7.57
CA SER A 19 -4.97 9.03 -8.90
C SER A 19 -5.24 7.59 -9.34
N VAL A 20 -5.40 6.64 -8.40
CA VAL A 20 -5.71 5.22 -8.69
C VAL A 20 -7.01 5.07 -9.49
N ASN A 21 -8.01 5.89 -9.18
CA ASN A 21 -9.32 5.83 -9.81
C ASN A 21 -9.23 6.01 -11.33
N ASP A 22 -8.37 6.92 -11.78
CA ASP A 22 -8.22 7.23 -13.21
C ASP A 22 -7.69 6.05 -14.01
N TRP A 23 -6.86 5.20 -13.40
CA TRP A 23 -6.34 4.00 -14.06
C TRP A 23 -7.45 2.98 -14.30
N ALA A 24 -8.20 2.64 -13.26
CA ALA A 24 -9.30 1.69 -13.40
C ALA A 24 -10.40 2.24 -14.34
N ASN A 25 -10.72 3.54 -14.23
CA ASN A 25 -11.74 4.18 -15.08
C ASN A 25 -11.34 4.30 -16.56
N LYS A 26 -10.04 4.18 -16.89
CA LYS A 26 -9.55 4.07 -18.27
C LYS A 26 -9.51 2.63 -18.79
N GLY A 27 -9.95 1.65 -17.98
CA GLY A 27 -10.02 0.24 -18.34
C GLY A 27 -8.73 -0.54 -18.08
N TYR A 28 -7.77 0.02 -17.33
CA TYR A 28 -6.60 -0.74 -16.87
C TYR A 28 -6.96 -1.63 -15.68
N GLU A 29 -6.38 -2.82 -15.63
CA GLU A 29 -6.46 -3.70 -14.47
C GLU A 29 -5.44 -3.26 -13.42
N VAL A 30 -5.93 -2.58 -12.38
CA VAL A 30 -5.07 -2.02 -11.33
C VAL A 30 -4.57 -3.13 -10.40
N VAL A 31 -3.27 -3.39 -10.45
CA VAL A 31 -2.54 -4.18 -9.45
C VAL A 31 -1.97 -3.21 -8.42
N VAL A 32 -2.62 -3.16 -7.27
CA VAL A 32 -2.25 -2.30 -6.14
C VAL A 32 -0.83 -2.66 -5.69
N SER A 33 0.08 -1.68 -5.70
CA SER A 33 1.52 -1.86 -5.47
C SER A 33 2.12 -0.69 -4.68
N ASN A 34 1.34 -0.09 -3.77
CA ASN A 34 1.73 1.16 -3.10
C ASN A 34 3.01 1.01 -2.24
N PRO A 35 4.05 1.84 -2.45
CA PRO A 35 5.33 1.71 -1.75
C PRO A 35 5.25 2.05 -0.27
N ASP A 36 4.31 2.88 0.15
CA ASP A 36 4.09 3.22 1.56
C ASP A 36 3.49 2.07 2.41
N TYR A 37 3.17 0.92 1.79
CA TYR A 37 2.70 -0.29 2.45
C TYR A 37 3.44 -1.56 2.02
N VAL A 38 3.51 -1.84 0.72
CA VAL A 38 3.86 -3.18 0.20
C VAL A 38 5.21 -3.24 -0.52
N TYR A 39 6.09 -2.26 -0.29
CA TYR A 39 7.49 -2.35 -0.68
C TYR A 39 8.27 -3.03 0.45
N MET A 40 8.63 -4.29 0.21
CA MET A 40 9.37 -5.15 1.12
C MET A 40 10.87 -4.87 1.10
N ASP A 41 11.37 -3.90 0.35
CA ASP A 41 12.72 -3.36 0.50
C ASP A 41 12.79 -2.25 1.55
N PHE A 42 11.66 -1.86 2.16
CA PHE A 42 11.61 -0.86 3.23
C PHE A 42 11.72 -1.48 4.63
N PRO A 43 12.27 -0.74 5.63
CA PRO A 43 12.45 -1.22 6.99
C PRO A 43 11.18 -1.80 7.62
N TYR A 44 11.35 -2.76 8.53
CA TYR A 44 10.28 -3.19 9.43
C TYR A 44 9.96 -2.14 10.48
N GLU A 45 10.97 -1.44 11.01
CA GLU A 45 10.79 -0.40 12.03
C GLU A 45 11.70 0.80 11.81
N VAL A 46 11.44 1.89 12.54
CA VAL A 46 12.26 3.10 12.51
C VAL A 46 13.43 2.96 13.47
N ASN A 47 14.44 2.18 13.03
CA ASN A 47 15.67 1.94 13.76
C ASN A 47 16.86 2.16 12.80
N PRO A 48 17.90 2.93 13.17
CA PRO A 48 19.03 3.18 12.28
C PRO A 48 19.80 1.91 11.88
N ASP A 49 19.70 0.84 12.66
CA ASP A 49 20.37 -0.44 12.37
C ASP A 49 19.51 -1.35 11.46
N GLU A 50 18.27 -0.96 11.13
CA GLU A 50 17.40 -1.73 10.24
C GLU A 50 17.82 -1.65 8.77
N ARG A 51 17.50 -2.73 8.05
CA ARG A 51 17.78 -2.83 6.62
C ARG A 51 16.67 -2.18 5.80
N GLY A 52 17.06 -1.54 4.70
CA GLY A 52 16.15 -1.16 3.63
C GLY A 52 16.30 0.26 3.13
N TYR A 53 15.70 0.53 1.98
CA TYR A 53 15.45 1.90 1.50
C TYR A 53 14.20 2.46 2.16
N TYR A 54 13.94 3.75 2.06
CA TYR A 54 12.84 4.36 2.84
C TYR A 54 12.25 5.60 2.16
N TRP A 55 12.32 5.68 0.84
CA TRP A 55 11.91 6.87 0.11
C TRP A 55 10.39 7.09 0.15
N GLY A 56 9.60 6.01 0.20
CA GLY A 56 8.14 6.05 0.18
C GLY A 56 7.48 5.94 1.57
N THR A 57 8.15 5.38 2.57
CA THR A 57 7.73 5.45 3.98
C THR A 57 8.90 5.06 4.87
N ARG A 58 8.86 5.43 6.16
CA ARG A 58 9.97 5.11 7.08
C ARG A 58 10.00 3.65 7.51
N PHE A 59 8.84 2.99 7.55
CA PHE A 59 8.73 1.58 7.89
C PHE A 59 7.42 0.97 7.38
N SER A 60 7.41 -0.36 7.24
CA SER A 60 6.20 -1.17 7.03
C SER A 60 6.40 -2.56 7.64
N ASP A 61 5.98 -2.70 8.90
CA ASP A 61 5.97 -3.97 9.64
C ASP A 61 4.80 -4.86 9.20
N GLU A 62 4.72 -6.07 9.76
CA GLU A 62 3.66 -7.03 9.52
C GLU A 62 2.27 -6.45 9.82
N ARG A 63 2.19 -5.62 10.87
CA ARG A 63 0.95 -4.98 11.30
C ARG A 63 0.48 -3.93 10.30
N LYS A 64 1.37 -3.06 9.83
CA LYS A 64 1.05 -2.02 8.85
C LYS A 64 0.64 -2.63 7.52
N VAL A 65 1.36 -3.65 7.05
CA VAL A 65 0.99 -4.40 5.85
C VAL A 65 -0.40 -5.03 6.00
N PHE A 66 -0.68 -5.67 7.14
CA PHE A 66 -2.01 -6.24 7.40
C PHE A 66 -3.09 -5.15 7.47
N SER A 67 -2.80 -3.98 8.05
CA SER A 67 -3.78 -2.91 8.23
C SER A 67 -4.13 -2.15 6.95
N PHE A 68 -3.40 -2.40 5.86
CA PHE A 68 -3.66 -1.79 4.56
C PHE A 68 -5.00 -2.26 3.99
N ALA A 69 -5.82 -1.33 3.53
CA ALA A 69 -7.06 -1.58 2.80
C ALA A 69 -6.88 -1.21 1.32
N PRO A 70 -6.54 -2.17 0.45
CA PRO A 70 -6.17 -1.90 -0.95
C PRO A 70 -7.35 -1.43 -1.81
N ASP A 71 -8.59 -1.83 -1.47
CA ASP A 71 -9.77 -1.56 -2.29
C ASP A 71 -10.58 -0.33 -1.83
N ASN A 72 -10.11 0.34 -0.78
CA ASN A 72 -10.64 1.62 -0.30
C ASN A 72 -9.49 2.51 0.17
N MET A 73 -8.63 2.91 -0.76
CA MET A 73 -7.39 3.64 -0.45
C MET A 73 -7.57 4.83 0.50
N PRO A 74 -8.64 5.65 0.42
CA PRO A 74 -8.85 6.74 1.37
C PRO A 74 -8.89 6.33 2.85
N GLN A 75 -9.44 5.15 3.19
CA GLN A 75 -9.61 4.77 4.60
C GLN A 75 -8.28 4.63 5.36
N ASN A 76 -7.18 4.42 4.63
CA ASN A 76 -5.88 4.24 5.23
C ASN A 76 -5.34 5.51 5.93
N ALA A 77 -5.94 6.68 5.67
CA ALA A 77 -5.63 7.92 6.39
C ALA A 77 -5.88 7.83 7.90
N GLU A 78 -6.84 7.03 8.34
CA GLU A 78 -7.16 6.82 9.77
C GLU A 78 -6.33 5.71 10.42
N THR A 79 -5.75 4.81 9.63
CA THR A 79 -5.06 3.62 10.14
C THR A 79 -3.54 3.65 9.95
N SER A 80 -3.01 4.72 9.36
CA SER A 80 -1.58 4.90 9.16
C SER A 80 -1.15 6.38 9.21
N VAL A 81 0.15 6.59 9.06
CA VAL A 81 0.79 7.91 8.99
C VAL A 81 1.66 7.98 7.74
N ASP A 82 1.98 9.20 7.32
CA ASP A 82 2.87 9.44 6.19
C ASP A 82 4.34 9.04 6.48
N ARG A 83 5.22 9.27 5.51
CA ARG A 83 6.65 8.93 5.61
C ARG A 83 7.42 9.65 6.74
N ASP A 84 6.88 10.73 7.28
CA ASP A 84 7.47 11.55 8.33
C ASP A 84 6.71 11.38 9.66
N GLY A 85 5.74 10.45 9.71
CA GLY A 85 4.97 10.12 10.91
C GLY A 85 3.78 11.05 11.17
N ASN A 86 3.40 11.88 10.20
CA ASN A 86 2.26 12.78 10.33
C ASN A 86 0.96 12.12 9.87
N HIS A 87 -0.15 12.58 10.45
CA HIS A 87 -1.46 12.30 9.90
C HIS A 87 -1.61 12.95 8.52
N PHE A 88 -2.32 12.27 7.63
CA PHE A 88 -2.74 12.79 6.33
C PHE A 88 -4.25 12.61 6.18
N ASN A 89 -4.82 13.33 5.21
CA ASN A 89 -6.23 13.20 4.86
C ASN A 89 -6.33 12.58 3.47
N ALA A 90 -7.41 11.84 3.24
CA ALA A 90 -7.65 11.21 1.95
C ALA A 90 -9.13 11.25 1.59
N LYS A 91 -9.40 11.64 0.35
CA LYS A 91 -10.73 11.73 -0.26
C LYS A 91 -10.58 11.59 -1.76
N SER A 92 -11.50 10.88 -2.39
CA SER A 92 -11.71 10.96 -3.83
C SER A 92 -13.20 11.12 -4.13
N ASP A 93 -13.53 11.95 -5.13
CA ASP A 93 -14.89 12.12 -5.64
C ASP A 93 -15.14 11.26 -6.91
N LYS A 94 -14.13 10.51 -7.37
CA LYS A 94 -14.17 9.77 -8.63
C LYS A 94 -14.87 8.41 -8.47
N PRO A 95 -15.39 7.80 -9.56
CA PRO A 95 -15.82 6.41 -9.52
C PRO A 95 -14.64 5.47 -9.19
N TRP A 96 -14.92 4.40 -8.44
CA TRP A 96 -13.98 3.31 -8.20
C TRP A 96 -14.65 1.97 -8.51
N PRO A 97 -14.29 1.29 -9.61
CA PRO A 97 -14.86 -0.01 -9.94
C PRO A 97 -14.23 -1.18 -9.16
N GLY A 98 -13.15 -0.94 -8.41
CA GLY A 98 -12.42 -1.95 -7.64
C GLY A 98 -11.01 -2.21 -8.16
N ALA A 99 -10.15 -2.72 -7.29
CA ALA A 99 -8.82 -3.22 -7.65
C ALA A 99 -8.93 -4.56 -8.39
N TYR A 100 -7.97 -4.83 -9.29
CA TYR A 100 -7.85 -6.14 -9.92
C TYR A 100 -7.05 -7.12 -9.03
N GLY A 101 -6.06 -6.62 -8.30
CA GLY A 101 -5.26 -7.43 -7.39
C GLY A 101 -4.29 -6.61 -6.54
N LEU A 102 -3.52 -7.31 -5.71
CA LEU A 102 -2.50 -6.77 -4.81
C LEU A 102 -1.16 -7.44 -5.08
N SER A 103 -0.07 -6.67 -5.06
CA SER A 103 1.30 -7.15 -5.22
C SER A 103 2.23 -6.49 -4.22
N ALA A 104 3.14 -7.27 -3.63
CA ALA A 104 4.22 -6.77 -2.80
C ALA A 104 5.58 -6.98 -3.49
N GLN A 105 6.48 -6.00 -3.34
CA GLN A 105 7.70 -5.90 -4.13
C GLN A 105 8.91 -6.06 -3.23
N LEU A 106 9.85 -6.95 -3.57
CA LEU A 106 11.20 -6.88 -3.02
C LEU A 106 12.14 -6.30 -4.09
N TRP A 107 12.52 -5.04 -3.94
CA TRP A 107 13.68 -4.48 -4.64
C TRP A 107 14.98 -4.90 -3.94
N SER A 108 16.12 -4.90 -4.64
CA SER A 108 17.30 -5.69 -4.22
C SER A 108 18.60 -4.88 -4.08
N GLU A 109 18.54 -3.56 -4.07
CA GLU A 109 19.72 -2.68 -3.96
C GLU A 109 20.59 -3.01 -2.74
N THR A 110 19.95 -3.30 -1.59
CA THR A 110 20.64 -3.59 -0.33
C THR A 110 20.48 -5.04 0.16
N GLN A 111 19.78 -5.89 -0.61
CA GLN A 111 19.62 -7.33 -0.36
C GLN A 111 20.64 -8.09 -1.21
N ARG A 112 21.88 -8.21 -0.72
CA ARG A 112 23.01 -8.76 -1.47
C ARG A 112 23.11 -10.28 -1.39
N THR A 113 22.40 -10.90 -0.46
CA THR A 113 22.46 -12.33 -0.17
C THR A 113 21.07 -12.87 0.05
N ASP A 114 20.85 -14.15 -0.26
CA ASP A 114 19.55 -14.81 -0.07
C ASP A 114 18.98 -14.64 1.36
N PRO A 115 19.76 -14.77 2.45
CA PRO A 115 19.24 -14.52 3.80
C PRO A 115 18.74 -13.09 4.04
N GLN A 116 19.29 -12.10 3.33
CA GLN A 116 18.83 -10.70 3.41
C GLN A 116 17.53 -10.52 2.63
N MET A 117 17.40 -11.18 1.47
CA MET A 117 16.14 -11.25 0.74
C MET A 117 15.05 -11.89 1.60
N GLU A 118 15.34 -13.03 2.23
CA GLU A 118 14.41 -13.74 3.11
C GLU A 118 13.99 -12.89 4.31
N TYR A 119 14.95 -12.24 4.98
CA TYR A 119 14.68 -11.30 6.09
C TYR A 119 13.68 -10.21 5.68
N MET A 120 13.88 -9.62 4.50
CA MET A 120 13.07 -8.49 4.05
C MET A 120 11.66 -8.92 3.58
N ILE A 121 11.51 -10.15 3.07
CA ILE A 121 10.21 -10.71 2.64
C ILE A 121 9.41 -11.25 3.82
N PHE A 122 10.06 -12.01 4.70
CA PHE A 122 9.38 -12.79 5.74
C PHE A 122 9.63 -12.22 7.14
N PRO A 123 8.59 -12.19 8.00
CA PRO A 123 7.28 -12.82 7.82
C PRO A 123 6.19 -11.91 7.22
N ARG A 124 6.44 -10.62 6.92
CA ARG A 124 5.38 -9.70 6.46
C ARG A 124 4.68 -10.09 5.15
N ALA A 125 5.30 -10.92 4.31
CA ALA A 125 4.63 -11.53 3.16
C ALA A 125 3.39 -12.37 3.54
N LEU A 126 3.28 -12.87 4.77
CA LEU A 126 2.07 -13.55 5.24
C LEU A 126 0.91 -12.56 5.44
N SER A 127 1.19 -11.34 5.93
CA SER A 127 0.20 -10.26 5.99
C SER A 127 -0.24 -9.83 4.58
N VAL A 128 0.68 -9.82 3.61
CA VAL A 128 0.33 -9.59 2.20
C VAL A 128 -0.62 -10.69 1.70
N ALA A 129 -0.29 -11.96 1.95
CA ALA A 129 -1.10 -13.09 1.51
C ALA A 129 -2.53 -13.02 2.08
N GLU A 130 -2.67 -12.66 3.36
CA GLU A 130 -3.96 -12.45 4.00
C GLU A 130 -4.74 -11.32 3.32
N ARG A 131 -4.16 -10.13 3.15
CA ARG A 131 -4.88 -8.98 2.57
C ARG A 131 -5.15 -9.15 1.07
N ALA A 132 -4.33 -9.91 0.36
CA ALA A 132 -4.54 -10.23 -1.06
C ALA A 132 -5.66 -11.28 -1.26
N TRP A 133 -5.98 -12.07 -0.24
CA TRP A 133 -6.97 -13.15 -0.32
C TRP A 133 -8.29 -12.79 0.37
N HIS A 134 -8.23 -12.22 1.57
CA HIS A 134 -9.35 -11.96 2.44
C HIS A 134 -9.64 -10.46 2.57
N ARG A 135 -10.87 -10.07 2.22
CA ARG A 135 -11.44 -8.76 2.56
C ARG A 135 -12.04 -8.81 3.96
N ALA A 136 -11.40 -8.14 4.91
CA ALA A 136 -11.82 -8.12 6.31
C ALA A 136 -13.08 -7.24 6.52
N GLY A 137 -13.80 -7.49 7.62
CA GLY A 137 -15.01 -6.72 7.94
C GLY A 137 -14.78 -5.24 8.25
N TRP A 138 -13.54 -4.85 8.57
CA TRP A 138 -13.15 -3.45 8.78
C TRP A 138 -12.71 -2.75 7.48
N GLU A 139 -12.58 -3.47 6.37
CA GLU A 139 -12.33 -2.90 5.03
C GLU A 139 -13.65 -2.39 4.44
N GLN A 140 -13.92 -1.11 4.69
CA GLN A 140 -15.17 -0.48 4.31
C GLN A 140 -15.30 -0.41 2.79
N ASP A 141 -16.54 -0.42 2.28
CA ASP A 141 -16.78 -0.09 0.88
C ASP A 141 -16.27 1.32 0.57
N TYR A 142 -15.67 1.47 -0.61
CA TYR A 142 -15.33 2.78 -1.15
C TYR A 142 -16.60 3.65 -1.27
N ARG A 143 -16.48 4.92 -0.87
CA ARG A 143 -17.55 5.92 -1.01
C ARG A 143 -16.97 7.21 -1.57
N ALA A 144 -17.33 7.52 -2.82
CA ALA A 144 -17.00 8.80 -3.43
C ALA A 144 -17.48 9.95 -2.52
N GLY A 145 -16.63 10.95 -2.33
CA GLY A 145 -16.92 12.12 -1.51
C GLY A 145 -16.67 11.95 -0.01
N ARG A 146 -16.42 10.73 0.49
CA ARG A 146 -16.02 10.53 1.89
C ARG A 146 -14.56 10.94 2.09
N GLU A 147 -14.34 11.82 3.05
CA GLU A 147 -13.02 12.19 3.54
C GLU A 147 -12.72 11.42 4.83
N TYR A 148 -11.55 10.79 4.88
CA TYR A 148 -10.97 10.21 6.08
C TYR A 148 -9.81 11.13 6.53
N LYS A 149 -9.74 11.43 7.82
CA LYS A 149 -8.75 12.36 8.39
C LYS A 149 -7.99 11.67 9.51
N GLY A 150 -6.67 11.56 9.36
CA GLY A 150 -5.86 10.93 10.40
C GLY A 150 -5.95 11.69 11.72
N GLY A 151 -6.22 10.95 12.81
CA GLY A 151 -6.30 11.49 14.16
C GLY A 151 -7.69 11.93 14.63
N GLU A 152 -8.73 11.76 13.81
CA GLU A 152 -10.15 11.90 14.21
C GLU A 152 -10.78 10.56 14.66
#